data_AF-A0A7W6IIY7-F1
#
_entry.id   AF-A0A7W6IIY7-F1
#
_cell.length_a   1.000
_cell.length_b   1.000
_cell.length_c   1.000
_cell.angle_alpha   90.00
_cell.angle_beta   90.00
_cell.angle_gamma   90.00
#
_symmetry.space_group_name_H-M   'P 1'
#
loop_
_entity.id
_entity.type
_entity.pdbx_description
1 polymer ?
#
loop_
_entity_poly.entity_id
_entity_poly.type
_entity_poly.pdbx_seq_one_letter_code
_entity_poly.pdbx_strand_id
1 'polypeptide(L)'
;MKLTWFGNSTFRIYIGGQIAIIDVDGAPDGVESSELTSGADLLIPDFGRGLLEIEPSGWTPRKPPRLVDTLDGQERRVEVHRASQGCIVFDAPDEAPLILLRDGDAPPFGRWTEQAVIVLVGPQLRERAERLAEETRPKLVALAGGVGEIDAAFDYLGNRLSGTGLIALEPGLAVEA
;
A
#
# COMPACT_ATOMS: atom_id res chain seq x y z
N MET A 1 0.44 -8.25 7.47
CA MET A 1 -0.06 -8.26 6.07
C MET A 1 0.94 -8.91 5.11
N LYS A 2 0.55 -9.28 3.88
CA LYS A 2 1.46 -9.78 2.83
C LYS A 2 1.19 -9.12 1.47
N LEU A 3 2.25 -8.62 0.83
CA LEU A 3 2.20 -7.86 -0.42
C LEU A 3 2.92 -8.63 -1.53
N THR A 4 2.36 -8.65 -2.74
CA THR A 4 3.03 -9.13 -3.94
C THR A 4 2.77 -8.13 -5.05
N TRP A 5 3.83 -7.48 -5.53
CA TRP A 5 3.79 -6.63 -6.71
C TRP A 5 4.13 -7.46 -7.93
N PHE A 6 3.35 -7.40 -8.99
CA PHE A 6 3.63 -8.16 -10.22
C PHE A 6 4.37 -7.33 -11.27
N GLY A 7 4.43 -6.01 -11.10
CA GLY A 7 4.85 -5.06 -12.12
C GLY A 7 3.76 -4.01 -12.36
N ASN A 8 4.13 -2.90 -12.99
CA ASN A 8 3.23 -1.77 -13.27
C ASN A 8 2.41 -1.37 -12.03
N SER A 9 1.09 -1.36 -12.14
CA SER A 9 0.13 -1.04 -11.08
C SER A 9 -0.51 -2.26 -10.42
N THR A 10 -0.05 -3.47 -10.74
CA THR A 10 -0.72 -4.71 -10.35
C THR A 10 -0.19 -5.28 -9.04
N PHE A 11 -1.09 -5.50 -8.10
CA PHE A 11 -0.77 -6.05 -6.78
C PHE A 11 -1.75 -7.16 -6.39
N ARG A 12 -1.23 -8.14 -5.65
CA ARG A 12 -2.02 -9.02 -4.78
C ARG A 12 -1.65 -8.74 -3.34
N ILE A 13 -2.66 -8.47 -2.53
CA ILE A 13 -2.51 -8.02 -1.15
C ILE A 13 -3.35 -8.92 -0.27
N TYR A 14 -2.71 -9.59 0.68
CA TYR A 14 -3.40 -10.28 1.76
C TYR A 14 -3.38 -9.39 3.00
N ILE A 15 -4.54 -8.89 3.40
CA ILE A 15 -4.70 -7.94 4.50
C ILE A 15 -6.04 -8.18 5.20
N GLY A 16 -6.06 -8.20 6.53
CA GLY A 16 -7.29 -8.38 7.31
C GLY A 16 -8.03 -9.68 7.01
N GLY A 17 -7.32 -10.75 6.62
CA GLY A 17 -7.91 -12.03 6.21
C GLY A 17 -8.51 -12.06 4.80
N GLN A 18 -8.41 -10.96 4.04
CA GLN A 18 -8.94 -10.84 2.69
C GLN A 18 -7.83 -10.70 1.65
N ILE A 19 -8.12 -11.17 0.43
CA ILE A 19 -7.26 -10.99 -0.75
C ILE A 19 -7.82 -9.86 -1.61
N ALA A 20 -7.05 -8.77 -1.73
CA ALA A 20 -7.32 -7.67 -2.64
C ALA A 20 -6.39 -7.72 -3.85
N ILE A 21 -6.98 -7.56 -5.04
CA ILE A 21 -6.24 -7.42 -6.30
C ILE A 21 -6.41 -6.02 -6.85
N ILE A 22 -5.28 -5.39 -7.17
CA ILE A 22 -5.24 -4.04 -7.76
C ILE A 22 -4.93 -4.17 -9.23
N ASP A 23 -5.74 -3.49 -10.04
CA ASP A 23 -5.48 -3.20 -11.44
C ASP A 23 -5.03 -4.43 -12.26
N VAL A 24 -5.95 -5.39 -12.43
CA VAL A 24 -5.72 -6.64 -13.17
C VAL A 24 -5.29 -6.37 -14.61
N ASP A 25 -5.87 -5.34 -15.24
CA ASP A 25 -5.58 -4.97 -16.62
C ASP A 25 -4.19 -4.32 -16.78
N GLY A 26 -3.55 -3.93 -15.67
CA GLY A 26 -2.17 -3.45 -15.64
C GLY A 26 -1.12 -4.55 -15.57
N ALA A 27 -1.51 -5.83 -15.48
CA ALA A 27 -0.58 -6.93 -15.26
C ALA A 27 0.41 -7.06 -16.44
N PRO A 28 1.70 -7.32 -16.17
CA PRO A 28 2.67 -7.49 -17.25
C PRO A 28 2.43 -8.80 -18.02
N ASP A 29 2.99 -8.87 -19.23
CA ASP A 29 2.96 -10.07 -20.07
C ASP A 29 3.45 -11.30 -19.30
N GLY A 30 2.70 -12.40 -19.39
CA GLY A 30 3.00 -13.66 -18.68
C GLY A 30 2.33 -13.81 -17.32
N VAL A 31 1.64 -12.79 -16.81
CA VAL A 31 0.77 -12.91 -15.63
C VAL A 31 -0.67 -13.17 -16.07
N GLU A 32 -1.20 -14.36 -15.79
CA GLU A 32 -2.58 -14.71 -16.18
C GLU A 32 -3.62 -14.09 -15.25
N SER A 33 -4.53 -13.28 -15.80
CA SER A 33 -5.57 -12.58 -15.04
C SER A 33 -6.49 -13.53 -14.26
N SER A 34 -6.79 -14.71 -14.80
CA SER A 34 -7.60 -15.74 -14.14
C SER A 34 -6.91 -16.34 -12.91
N GLU A 35 -5.59 -16.55 -12.98
CA GLU A 35 -4.80 -17.01 -11.84
C GLU A 35 -4.69 -15.91 -10.78
N LEU A 36 -4.46 -14.66 -11.21
CA LEU A 36 -4.32 -13.52 -10.31
C LEU A 36 -5.60 -13.25 -9.51
N THR A 37 -6.76 -13.35 -10.15
CA THR A 37 -8.07 -13.08 -9.54
C THR A 37 -8.63 -14.28 -8.76
N SER A 38 -8.00 -15.45 -8.86
CA SER A 38 -8.43 -16.65 -8.15
C SER A 38 -8.34 -16.48 -6.63
N GLY A 39 -9.49 -16.64 -5.97
CA GLY A 39 -9.61 -16.45 -4.52
C GLY A 39 -9.55 -14.98 -4.07
N ALA A 40 -9.71 -14.02 -4.97
CA ALA A 40 -9.80 -12.61 -4.60
C ALA A 40 -11.16 -12.30 -3.94
N ASP A 41 -11.11 -11.62 -2.79
CA ASP A 41 -12.30 -11.08 -2.12
C ASP A 41 -12.63 -9.67 -2.63
N LEU A 42 -11.62 -8.91 -3.02
CA LEU A 42 -11.72 -7.53 -3.48
C LEU A 42 -11.00 -7.37 -4.82
N LEU A 43 -11.69 -6.81 -5.82
CA LEU A 43 -11.13 -6.42 -7.11
C LEU A 43 -11.21 -4.91 -7.24
N ILE A 44 -10.06 -4.26 -7.41
CA ILE A 44 -9.94 -2.81 -7.47
C ILE A 44 -9.34 -2.42 -8.82
N PRO A 45 -10.18 -2.23 -9.86
CA PRO A 45 -9.72 -1.85 -11.19
C PRO A 45 -9.25 -0.39 -11.23
N ASP A 46 -8.57 -0.01 -12.32
CA ASP A 46 -8.17 1.37 -12.61
C ASP A 46 -7.42 2.05 -11.46
N PHE A 47 -6.65 1.28 -10.70
CA PHE A 47 -5.96 1.72 -9.48
C PHE A 47 -6.86 2.54 -8.55
N GLY A 48 -8.10 2.07 -8.33
CA GLY A 48 -9.00 2.63 -7.34
C GLY A 48 -9.76 3.88 -7.79
N ARG A 49 -9.83 4.21 -9.09
CA ARG A 49 -10.56 5.39 -9.60
C ARG A 49 -12.00 5.48 -9.08
N GLY A 50 -12.69 4.32 -8.95
CA GLY A 50 -14.08 4.22 -8.52
C GLY A 50 -14.30 4.07 -7.00
N LEU A 51 -13.25 4.12 -6.18
CA LEU A 51 -13.39 4.03 -4.73
C LEU A 51 -13.96 5.33 -4.15
N LEU A 52 -14.56 5.23 -2.96
CA LEU A 52 -14.97 6.41 -2.20
C LEU A 52 -13.76 7.25 -1.83
N GLU A 53 -13.88 8.57 -2.04
CA GLU A 53 -12.83 9.52 -1.73
C GLU A 53 -12.85 9.90 -0.23
N ILE A 54 -11.66 9.97 0.36
CA ILE A 54 -11.46 10.45 1.73
C ILE A 54 -10.52 11.65 1.74
N GLU A 55 -10.66 12.51 2.74
CA GLU A 55 -9.70 13.59 3.02
C GLU A 55 -8.63 13.04 3.99
N PRO A 56 -7.42 12.68 3.50
CA PRO A 56 -6.43 11.94 4.30
C PRO A 56 -5.88 12.72 5.50
N SER A 57 -5.95 14.06 5.46
CA SER A 57 -5.50 14.92 6.55
C SER A 57 -6.39 14.82 7.80
N GLY A 58 -7.70 14.60 7.61
CA GLY A 58 -8.70 14.47 8.67
C GLY A 58 -9.21 13.05 8.93
N TRP A 59 -8.89 12.11 8.04
CA TRP A 59 -9.24 10.70 8.18
C TRP A 59 -8.35 10.01 9.23
N THR A 60 -8.87 8.97 9.89
CA THR A 60 -8.08 8.09 10.75
C THR A 60 -8.54 6.64 10.58
N PRO A 61 -7.62 5.66 10.62
CA PRO A 61 -7.95 4.24 10.61
C PRO A 61 -8.91 3.86 11.73
N ARG A 62 -9.77 2.86 11.48
CA ARG A 62 -10.69 2.34 12.50
C ARG A 62 -9.89 1.74 13.65
N LYS A 63 -10.25 2.09 14.88
CA LYS A 63 -9.59 1.53 16.07
C LYS A 63 -9.77 0.02 16.11
N PRO A 64 -8.74 -0.76 16.48
CA PRO A 64 -8.90 -2.19 16.75
C PRO A 64 -10.08 -2.45 17.69
N PRO A 65 -10.93 -3.45 17.40
CA PRO A 65 -12.05 -3.78 18.28
C PRO A 65 -11.53 -4.22 19.66
N ARG A 66 -12.25 -3.86 20.73
CA ARG A 66 -11.93 -4.41 22.04
C ARG A 66 -12.44 -5.84 22.11
N LEU A 67 -11.78 -6.70 22.89
CA LEU A 67 -12.20 -8.10 23.10
C LEU A 67 -13.65 -8.25 23.60
N VAL A 68 -14.22 -7.20 24.20
CA VAL A 68 -15.63 -7.17 24.63
C VAL A 68 -16.59 -6.88 23.47
N ASP A 69 -16.15 -6.16 22.44
CA ASP A 69 -16.94 -5.78 21.27
C ASP A 69 -16.99 -6.90 20.21
N THR A 70 -16.04 -7.85 20.24
CA THR A 70 -16.03 -9.02 19.36
C THR A 70 -17.06 -10.09 19.73
N LEU A 71 -17.68 -10.00 20.90
CA LEU A 71 -18.75 -10.91 21.33
C LEU A 71 -20.02 -10.79 20.47
N ASP A 72 -20.20 -9.66 19.78
CA ASP A 72 -21.34 -9.39 18.89
C ASP A 72 -21.15 -9.99 17.47
N GLY A 73 -20.03 -10.65 17.20
CA GLY A 73 -19.82 -11.48 16.01
C GLY A 73 -19.72 -10.75 14.66
N GLN A 74 -19.62 -9.41 14.64
CA GLN A 74 -19.40 -8.66 13.40
C GLN A 74 -17.91 -8.59 13.06
N GLU A 75 -17.45 -9.47 12.16
CA GLU A 75 -16.12 -9.37 11.56
C GLU A 75 -15.99 -8.06 10.77
N ARG A 76 -15.06 -7.20 11.18
CA ARG A 76 -14.77 -5.98 10.43
C ARG A 76 -14.02 -6.33 9.16
N ARG A 77 -14.62 -6.01 8.03
CA ARG A 77 -13.99 -6.19 6.72
C ARG A 77 -12.98 -5.08 6.44
N VAL A 78 -12.05 -5.38 5.54
CA VAL A 78 -11.14 -4.41 4.94
C VAL A 78 -11.97 -3.32 4.26
N GLU A 79 -11.68 -2.08 4.57
CA GLU A 79 -12.18 -0.92 3.85
C GLU A 79 -11.09 -0.35 2.95
N VAL A 80 -11.47 0.09 1.76
CA VAL A 80 -10.54 0.63 0.77
C VAL A 80 -11.07 1.94 0.24
N HIS A 81 -10.23 2.96 0.32
CA HIS A 81 -10.58 4.34 0.01
C HIS A 81 -9.57 4.92 -0.97
N ARG A 82 -10.00 5.96 -1.69
CA ARG A 82 -9.12 6.78 -2.51
C ARG A 82 -8.77 8.05 -1.76
N ALA A 83 -7.49 8.31 -1.51
CA ALA A 83 -7.04 9.53 -0.85
C ALA A 83 -6.71 10.66 -1.86
N SER A 84 -6.33 10.31 -3.08
CA SER A 84 -6.13 11.24 -4.20
C SER A 84 -6.07 10.44 -5.52
N GLN A 85 -5.80 11.11 -6.65
CA GLN A 85 -5.46 10.38 -7.88
C GLN A 85 -4.14 9.60 -7.67
N GLY A 86 -4.16 8.29 -7.90
CA GLY A 86 -2.99 7.43 -7.71
C GLY A 86 -2.69 7.07 -6.25
N CYS A 87 -3.57 7.39 -5.29
CA CYS A 87 -3.37 7.07 -3.89
C CYS A 87 -4.55 6.28 -3.32
N ILE A 88 -4.29 5.02 -2.95
CA ILE A 88 -5.27 4.10 -2.33
C ILE A 88 -4.89 3.88 -0.88
N VAL A 89 -5.87 3.88 0.02
CA VAL A 89 -5.70 3.59 1.45
C VAL A 89 -6.53 2.37 1.83
N PHE A 90 -5.87 1.39 2.44
CA PHE A 90 -6.49 0.22 3.05
C PHE A 90 -6.54 0.39 4.56
N ASP A 91 -7.71 0.14 5.12
CA ASP A 91 -7.95 0.06 6.55
C ASP A 91 -8.47 -1.34 6.89
N ALA A 92 -7.68 -2.10 7.62
CA ALA A 92 -7.99 -3.48 7.99
C ALA A 92 -7.84 -3.67 9.50
N PRO A 93 -8.68 -4.51 10.12
CA PRO A 93 -8.55 -4.79 11.54
C PRO A 93 -7.20 -5.45 11.85
N ASP A 94 -6.59 -5.02 12.96
CA ASP A 94 -5.35 -5.57 13.51
C ASP A 94 -4.13 -5.54 12.57
N GLU A 95 -4.20 -4.78 11.48
CA GLU A 95 -3.13 -4.57 10.51
C GLU A 95 -2.77 -3.08 10.46
N ALA A 96 -1.51 -2.78 10.14
CA ALA A 96 -1.13 -1.40 9.87
C ALA A 96 -1.88 -0.87 8.63
N PRO A 97 -2.27 0.42 8.58
CA PRO A 97 -2.83 1.01 7.37
C PRO A 97 -1.85 0.85 6.21
N LEU A 98 -2.36 0.42 5.06
CA LEU A 98 -1.56 0.26 3.86
C LEU A 98 -1.92 1.36 2.86
N ILE A 99 -0.91 2.05 2.35
CA ILE A 99 -1.06 3.07 1.31
C ILE A 99 -0.36 2.59 0.05
N LEU A 100 -1.04 2.62 -1.09
CA LEU A 100 -0.40 2.48 -2.39
C LEU A 100 -0.39 3.85 -3.07
N LEU A 101 0.81 4.39 -3.33
CA LEU A 101 1.00 5.69 -3.95
C LEU A 101 1.72 5.52 -5.30
N ARG A 102 0.92 5.49 -6.37
CA ARG A 102 1.37 5.43 -7.75
C ARG A 102 1.43 6.81 -8.35
N ASP A 103 2.62 7.16 -8.82
CA ASP A 103 2.94 8.43 -9.48
C ASP A 103 2.59 9.67 -8.62
N GLY A 104 3.27 10.79 -8.88
CA GLY A 104 2.99 12.05 -8.21
C GLY A 104 3.31 12.10 -6.71
N ASP A 105 2.85 13.18 -6.09
CA ASP A 105 3.11 13.54 -4.71
C ASP A 105 2.07 12.95 -3.76
N ALA A 106 2.51 12.66 -2.55
CA ALA A 106 1.63 12.31 -1.45
C ALA A 106 0.62 13.44 -1.20
N PRO A 107 -0.69 13.15 -1.04
CA PRO A 107 -1.61 14.14 -0.50
C PRO A 107 -1.23 14.49 0.94
N PRO A 108 -1.70 15.62 1.50
CA PRO A 108 -1.45 15.96 2.90
C PRO A 108 -2.04 14.90 3.82
N PHE A 109 -1.18 14.12 4.47
CA PHE A 109 -1.57 13.06 5.38
C PHE A 109 -1.71 13.54 6.82
N GLY A 110 -2.63 12.93 7.56
CA GLY A 110 -2.72 13.08 9.02
C GLY A 110 -1.68 12.23 9.75
N ARG A 111 -1.48 12.45 11.05
CA ARG A 111 -0.49 11.72 11.89
C ARG A 111 -0.65 10.21 11.94
N TRP A 112 -1.79 9.68 11.52
CA TRP A 112 -2.03 8.24 11.47
C TRP A 112 -1.05 7.52 10.53
N THR A 113 -0.44 8.22 9.56
CA THR A 113 0.53 7.65 8.62
C THR A 113 1.85 7.26 9.26
N GLU A 114 2.17 7.77 10.45
CA GLU A 114 3.35 7.32 11.21
C GLU A 114 3.34 5.80 11.47
N GLN A 115 2.15 5.18 11.51
CA GLN A 115 1.96 3.74 11.68
C GLN A 115 1.73 2.99 10.36
N ALA A 116 1.68 3.69 9.24
CA ALA A 116 1.33 3.10 7.94
C ALA A 116 2.52 2.40 7.27
N VAL A 117 2.18 1.41 6.45
CA VAL A 117 3.05 0.86 5.40
C VAL A 117 2.71 1.60 4.11
N ILE A 118 3.70 2.22 3.47
CA ILE A 118 3.49 2.97 2.22
C ILE A 118 4.28 2.33 1.09
N VAL A 119 3.59 1.92 0.03
CA VAL A 119 4.19 1.40 -1.19
C VAL A 119 4.27 2.53 -2.22
N LEU A 120 5.47 2.91 -2.60
CA LEU A 120 5.73 3.82 -3.71
C LEU A 120 5.84 3.03 -5.00
N VAL A 121 5.02 3.39 -5.98
CA VAL A 121 4.96 2.71 -7.28
C VAL A 121 5.33 3.68 -8.39
N GLY A 122 6.15 3.22 -9.33
CA GLY A 122 6.58 3.99 -10.50
C GLY A 122 7.91 4.70 -10.30
N PRO A 123 8.21 5.76 -11.07
CA PRO A 123 9.51 6.40 -11.09
C PRO A 123 9.69 7.41 -9.94
N GLN A 124 10.90 7.98 -9.90
CA GLN A 124 11.44 8.91 -8.91
C GLN A 124 11.34 8.40 -7.48
N LEU A 125 11.56 7.08 -7.28
CA LEU A 125 11.40 6.41 -5.99
C LEU A 125 12.28 7.03 -4.91
N ARG A 126 13.51 7.42 -5.25
CA ARG A 126 14.44 8.06 -4.32
C ARG A 126 13.87 9.36 -3.77
N GLU A 127 13.55 10.31 -4.66
CA GLU A 127 13.07 11.64 -4.28
C GLU A 127 11.71 11.56 -3.56
N ARG A 128 10.84 10.65 -4.02
CA ARG A 128 9.51 10.47 -3.43
C ARG A 128 9.60 9.85 -2.04
N ALA A 129 10.48 8.87 -1.83
CA ALA A 129 10.69 8.26 -0.51
C ALA A 129 11.33 9.24 0.48
N GLU A 130 12.29 10.07 0.05
CA GLU A 130 12.88 11.10 0.89
C GLU A 130 11.82 12.10 1.37
N ARG A 131 11.06 12.69 0.44
CA ARG A 131 9.98 13.65 0.74
C ARG A 131 8.94 13.04 1.69
N LEU A 132 8.50 11.82 1.38
CA LEU A 132 7.51 11.10 2.19
C LEU A 132 8.03 10.86 3.63
N ALA A 133 9.29 10.45 3.78
CA ALA A 133 9.88 10.18 5.08
C ALA A 133 10.04 11.45 5.92
N GLU A 134 10.38 12.59 5.30
CA GLU A 134 10.47 13.87 6.01
C GLU A 134 9.10 14.38 6.48
N GLU A 135 8.07 14.23 5.64
CA GLU A 135 6.72 14.75 5.90
C GLU A 135 5.90 13.87 6.83
N THR A 136 5.99 12.55 6.69
CA THR A 136 5.03 11.60 7.30
C THR A 136 5.66 10.57 8.23
N ARG A 137 6.96 10.28 8.09
CA ARG A 137 7.71 9.30 8.89
C ARG A 137 6.96 7.96 9.07
N PRO A 138 6.59 7.29 7.98
CA PRO A 138 5.81 6.07 8.06
C PRO A 138 6.61 4.95 8.74
N LYS A 139 5.93 3.91 9.21
CA LYS A 139 6.58 2.72 9.79
C LYS A 139 7.50 2.05 8.77
N LEU A 140 7.04 1.95 7.52
CA LEU A 140 7.72 1.26 6.44
C LEU A 140 7.42 1.91 5.09
N VAL A 141 8.44 2.05 4.26
CA VAL A 141 8.32 2.36 2.83
C VAL A 141 8.74 1.15 2.01
N ALA A 142 7.88 0.73 1.09
CA ALA A 142 8.19 -0.30 0.10
C ALA A 142 8.32 0.32 -1.29
N LEU A 143 9.37 -0.06 -2.03
CA LEU A 143 9.66 0.49 -3.35
C LEU A 143 9.30 -0.53 -4.45
N ALA A 144 8.37 -0.17 -5.33
CA ALA A 144 7.95 -0.94 -6.50
C ALA A 144 8.29 -0.16 -7.78
N GLY A 145 9.44 -0.46 -8.37
CA GLY A 145 9.92 0.18 -9.59
C GLY A 145 11.07 -0.58 -10.25
N GLY A 146 11.82 0.09 -11.12
CA GLY A 146 12.93 -0.54 -11.83
C GLY A 146 14.11 -0.88 -10.91
N VAL A 147 14.79 -2.00 -11.17
CA VAL A 147 15.91 -2.49 -10.34
C VAL A 147 16.97 -1.41 -10.10
N GLY A 148 17.46 -0.75 -11.15
CA GLY A 148 18.48 0.30 -11.02
C GLY A 148 18.01 1.54 -10.25
N GLU A 149 16.70 1.79 -10.20
CA GLU A 149 16.12 2.88 -9.43
C GLU A 149 15.97 2.53 -7.95
N ILE A 150 15.57 1.29 -7.66
CA ILE A 150 15.55 0.74 -6.31
C ILE A 150 16.96 0.76 -5.72
N ASP A 151 17.96 0.24 -6.44
CA ASP A 151 19.36 0.24 -5.99
C ASP A 151 19.83 1.66 -5.64
N ALA A 152 19.59 2.62 -6.53
CA ALA A 152 19.95 4.02 -6.31
C ALA A 152 19.21 4.65 -5.11
N ALA A 153 17.96 4.25 -4.85
CA ALA A 153 17.20 4.70 -3.69
C ALA A 153 17.77 4.12 -2.40
N PHE A 154 18.11 2.82 -2.36
CA PHE A 154 18.71 2.18 -1.19
C PHE A 154 20.07 2.79 -0.82
N ASP A 155 20.95 2.99 -1.81
CA ASP A 155 22.26 3.62 -1.62
C ASP A 155 22.14 5.04 -1.02
N TYR A 156 21.10 5.78 -1.41
CA TYR A 156 20.88 7.15 -0.95
C TYR A 156 20.16 7.24 0.40
N LEU A 157 19.14 6.40 0.63
CA LEU A 157 18.19 6.53 1.73
C LEU A 157 18.56 5.72 2.96
N GLY A 158 19.38 4.66 2.84
CA GLY A 158 19.58 3.66 3.90
C GLY A 158 19.91 4.23 5.28
N ASN A 159 20.72 5.29 5.35
CA ASN A 159 21.08 5.95 6.62
C ASN A 159 20.27 7.22 6.95
N ARG A 160 19.33 7.63 6.09
CA ARG A 160 18.59 8.90 6.20
C ARG A 160 17.17 8.75 6.73
N LEU A 161 16.61 7.54 6.64
CA LEU A 161 15.20 7.28 6.90
C LEU A 161 14.76 7.32 8.39
N SER A 162 15.64 7.70 9.33
CA SER A 162 15.28 8.11 10.71
C SER A 162 14.25 7.21 11.41
N GLY A 163 14.39 5.88 11.32
CA GLY A 163 13.50 4.89 11.94
C GLY A 163 12.38 4.36 11.05
N THR A 164 12.18 4.93 9.85
CA THR A 164 11.35 4.36 8.78
C THR A 164 12.07 3.17 8.16
N GLY A 165 11.45 1.99 8.15
CA GLY A 165 11.99 0.84 7.44
C GLY A 165 11.90 1.02 5.92
N LEU A 166 12.84 0.42 5.17
CA LEU A 166 12.85 0.44 3.71
C LEU A 166 12.94 -0.98 3.16
N ILE A 167 12.06 -1.34 2.23
CA ILE A 167 12.08 -2.63 1.54
C ILE A 167 11.92 -2.45 0.02
N ALA A 168 12.53 -3.36 -0.74
CA ALA A 168 12.32 -3.47 -2.18
C ALA A 168 11.22 -4.48 -2.45
N LEU A 169 10.35 -4.20 -3.42
CA LEU A 169 9.42 -5.18 -3.97
C LEU A 169 9.97 -5.67 -5.31
N GLU A 170 10.30 -6.95 -5.36
CA GLU A 170 10.65 -7.61 -6.61
C GLU A 170 9.37 -8.15 -7.28
N PRO A 171 9.23 -8.05 -8.62
CA PRO A 171 8.10 -8.59 -9.33
C PRO A 171 7.85 -10.09 -9.03
N GLY A 172 6.65 -10.41 -8.56
CA GLY A 172 6.23 -11.77 -8.20
C GLY A 172 6.72 -12.27 -6.85
N LEU A 173 7.59 -11.52 -6.16
CA LEU A 173 8.05 -11.88 -4.81
C LEU A 173 7.06 -11.37 -3.77
N ALA A 174 6.69 -12.27 -2.86
CA ALA A 174 5.80 -11.92 -1.77
C ALA A 174 6.58 -11.49 -0.52
N VAL A 175 6.21 -10.34 0.05
CA VAL A 175 6.88 -9.72 1.19
C VAL A 175 5.89 -9.50 2.34
N GLU A 176 6.33 -9.74 3.58
CA GLU A 176 5.56 -9.47 4.79
C GLU A 176 5.94 -8.10 5.38
N ALA A 177 4.94 -7.38 5.90
CA ALA A 177 5.08 -6.02 6.44
C ALA A 177 4.25 -5.83 7.73
#